data_AF-A0A970PNR8-F1
#
_entry.id   AF-A0A970PNR8-F1
#
_cell.length_a   1.000
_cell.length_b   1.000
_cell.length_c   1.000
_cell.angle_alpha   90.00
_cell.angle_beta   90.00
_cell.angle_gamma   90.00
#
_symmetry.space_group_name_H-M   'P 1'
#
loop_
_entity.id
_entity.type
_entity.pdbx_description
1 polymer ?
#
loop_
_entity_poly.entity_id
_entity_poly.type
_entity_poly.pdbx_seq_one_letter_code
_entity_poly.pdbx_strand_id
1 'polypeptide(L)'
;MKAKKSRLRTLRTVTQWAMFLFVAVLALVKYLKEIGVVIPLPEISLHAVCPFGGVVTVYEFLATGGLVQKLHSSALALMVIGLLVAFLFGPIFCGYFCPLGTWQEWIGKLGRKLFKKKYNRLVPRAADKYLRYLRYIVLGAVVYQTAVTAKLVFADVDPYYALFNFYTGEVAFTAILILIAVTLLSLLVERPWCKYFCPYGALLGLFNLIHIFPVRRRESTCIHCKKCDAACPMNITVSTGDAVRSHQCITCHECLSGLACPVEDTVIVAAGKGGKQA
;
A
#
# COMPACT_ATOMS: atom_id res chain seq x y z
N MET A 1 -14.11 23.26 13.50
CA MET A 1 -13.19 23.00 12.36
C MET A 1 -11.91 22.21 12.70
N LYS A 2 -11.15 22.53 13.77
CA LYS A 2 -10.02 21.68 14.23
C LYS A 2 -10.39 20.20 14.48
N ALA A 3 -11.64 19.93 14.86
CA ALA A 3 -12.16 18.58 15.15
C ALA A 3 -12.22 17.65 13.93
N LYS A 4 -12.64 18.13 12.74
CA LYS A 4 -12.72 17.30 11.51
C LYS A 4 -11.33 16.94 10.98
N LYS A 5 -10.39 17.90 11.06
CA LYS A 5 -8.95 17.72 10.78
C LYS A 5 -8.29 16.66 11.66
N SER A 6 -8.59 16.68 12.96
CA SER A 6 -8.10 15.68 13.91
C SER A 6 -8.63 14.27 13.56
N ARG A 7 -9.93 14.14 13.31
CA ARG A 7 -10.58 12.82 13.20
C ARG A 7 -10.04 11.93 12.06
N LEU A 8 -9.86 12.46 10.85
CA LEU A 8 -9.37 11.63 9.73
C LEU A 8 -7.90 11.20 9.92
N ARG A 9 -7.04 12.11 10.39
CA ARG A 9 -5.63 11.80 10.66
C ARG A 9 -5.49 10.81 11.82
N THR A 10 -6.29 11.00 12.87
CA THR A 10 -6.34 10.08 14.01
C THR A 10 -6.83 8.71 13.57
N LEU A 11 -7.93 8.63 12.81
CA LEU A 11 -8.44 7.36 12.29
C LEU A 11 -7.37 6.61 11.49
N ARG A 12 -6.72 7.27 10.53
CA ARG A 12 -5.65 6.67 9.74
C ARG A 12 -4.50 6.16 10.61
N THR A 13 -4.05 6.98 11.55
CA THR A 13 -2.93 6.62 12.44
C THR A 13 -3.30 5.44 13.35
N VAL A 14 -4.51 5.44 13.92
CA VAL A 14 -5.01 4.35 14.76
C VAL A 14 -5.13 3.06 13.95
N THR A 15 -5.68 3.10 12.72
CA THR A 15 -5.77 1.92 11.85
C THR A 15 -4.39 1.36 11.51
N GLN A 16 -3.42 2.24 11.17
CA GLN A 16 -2.05 1.83 10.87
C GLN A 16 -1.38 1.12 12.04
N TRP A 17 -1.48 1.68 13.25
CA TRP A 17 -0.95 1.05 14.47
C TRP A 17 -1.66 -0.25 14.80
N ALA A 18 -2.99 -0.27 14.74
CA ALA A 18 -3.78 -1.47 15.02
C ALA A 18 -3.41 -2.62 14.08
N MET A 19 -3.31 -2.37 12.78
CA MET A 19 -2.91 -3.39 11.80
C MET A 19 -1.45 -3.83 11.96
N PHE A 20 -0.54 -2.90 12.25
CA PHE A 20 0.86 -3.24 12.49
C PHE A 20 1.00 -4.14 13.72
N LEU A 21 0.38 -3.77 14.84
CA LEU A 21 0.39 -4.55 16.08
C LEU A 21 -0.30 -5.91 15.90
N PHE A 22 -1.44 -5.95 15.20
CA PHE A 22 -2.14 -7.20 14.91
C PHE A 22 -1.23 -8.18 14.16
N VAL A 23 -0.58 -7.74 13.07
CA VAL A 23 0.32 -8.61 12.29
C VAL A 23 1.57 -8.98 13.07
N ALA A 24 2.14 -8.05 13.85
CA ALA A 24 3.28 -8.33 14.71
C ALA A 24 2.96 -9.40 15.77
N VAL A 25 1.77 -9.34 16.39
CA VAL A 25 1.30 -10.35 17.35
C VAL A 25 1.11 -11.69 16.67
N LEU A 26 0.50 -11.75 15.48
CA LEU A 26 0.35 -13.01 14.74
C LEU A 26 1.72 -13.65 14.41
N ALA A 27 2.68 -12.85 13.98
CA ALA A 27 4.02 -13.31 13.68
C ALA A 27 4.74 -13.81 14.95
N LEU A 28 4.61 -13.08 16.06
CA LEU A 28 5.16 -13.48 17.35
C LEU A 28 4.54 -14.79 17.86
N VAL A 29 3.22 -14.95 17.73
CA VAL A 29 2.53 -16.19 18.13
C VAL A 29 3.00 -17.38 17.30
N LYS A 30 3.18 -17.21 15.97
CA LYS A 30 3.77 -18.24 15.10
C LYS A 30 5.15 -18.65 15.60
N TYR A 31 6.02 -17.68 15.88
CA TYR A 31 7.36 -17.92 16.40
C TYR A 31 7.39 -18.63 17.75
N LEU A 32 6.56 -18.17 18.70
CA LEU A 32 6.46 -18.80 20.02
C LEU A 32 6.03 -20.27 19.90
N LYS A 33 5.15 -20.59 18.94
CA LYS A 33 4.76 -21.96 18.65
C LYS A 33 5.89 -22.78 18.02
N GLU A 34 6.66 -22.21 17.10
CA GLU A 34 7.84 -22.87 16.49
C GLU A 34 8.89 -23.26 17.54
N ILE A 35 9.08 -22.44 18.60
CA ILE A 35 9.99 -22.75 19.72
C ILE A 35 9.35 -23.63 20.82
N GLY A 36 8.14 -24.15 20.59
CA GLY A 36 7.47 -25.11 21.48
C GLY A 36 6.57 -24.53 22.57
N VAL A 37 6.28 -23.22 22.55
CA VAL A 37 5.33 -22.59 23.49
C VAL A 37 3.90 -22.79 22.98
N VAL A 38 3.08 -23.53 23.73
CA VAL A 38 1.68 -23.80 23.37
C VAL A 38 0.82 -22.59 23.74
N ILE A 39 0.37 -21.85 22.73
CA ILE A 39 -0.58 -20.74 22.89
C ILE A 39 -1.91 -21.15 22.22
N PRO A 40 -3.07 -21.01 22.89
CA PRO A 40 -4.37 -21.36 22.33
C PRO A 40 -4.91 -20.27 21.40
N LEU A 41 -4.15 -19.91 20.35
CA LEU A 41 -4.56 -18.95 19.34
C LEU A 41 -4.62 -19.61 17.95
N PRO A 42 -5.58 -19.22 17.10
CA PRO A 42 -5.70 -19.76 15.75
C PRO A 42 -4.51 -19.34 14.87
N GLU A 43 -3.97 -20.27 14.08
CA GLU A 43 -2.94 -19.99 13.09
C GLU A 43 -3.52 -19.25 11.89
N ILE A 44 -3.37 -17.92 11.87
CA ILE A 44 -3.67 -17.12 10.69
C ILE A 44 -2.36 -16.91 9.93
N SER A 45 -2.28 -17.43 8.71
CA SER A 45 -1.11 -17.23 7.87
C SER A 45 -0.94 -15.74 7.54
N LEU A 46 0.31 -15.25 7.53
CA LEU A 46 0.61 -13.86 7.16
C LEU A 46 0.13 -13.53 5.73
N HIS A 47 0.07 -14.54 4.85
CA HIS A 47 -0.49 -14.43 3.51
C HIS A 47 -2.02 -14.29 3.49
N ALA A 48 -2.74 -14.67 4.56
CA ALA A 48 -4.16 -14.36 4.71
C ALA A 48 -4.39 -12.87 5.04
N VAL A 49 -3.41 -12.21 5.69
CA VAL A 49 -3.49 -10.78 6.02
C VAL A 49 -2.96 -9.90 4.89
N CYS A 50 -2.04 -10.42 4.07
CA CYS A 50 -1.60 -9.79 2.84
C CYS A 50 -2.39 -10.35 1.63
N PRO A 51 -3.46 -9.66 1.16
CA PRO A 51 -4.31 -10.11 0.05
C PRO A 51 -3.58 -10.37 -1.29
N PHE A 52 -2.29 -10.08 -1.39
CA PHE A 52 -1.47 -10.50 -2.53
C PHE A 52 -1.40 -12.02 -2.69
N GLY A 53 -1.42 -12.79 -1.59
CA GLY A 53 -1.40 -14.25 -1.64
C GLY A 53 -2.53 -14.83 -2.48
N GLY A 54 -3.74 -14.25 -2.38
CA GLY A 54 -4.91 -14.71 -3.15
C GLY A 54 -4.80 -14.50 -4.66
N VAL A 55 -4.03 -13.51 -5.13
CA VAL A 55 -3.87 -13.21 -6.56
C VAL A 55 -3.15 -14.36 -7.28
N VAL A 56 -2.11 -14.88 -6.63
CA VAL A 56 -1.34 -16.03 -7.11
C VAL A 56 -2.20 -17.30 -7.06
N THR A 57 -2.99 -17.48 -6.01
CA THR A 57 -3.95 -18.60 -5.89
C THR A 57 -4.99 -18.62 -7.02
N VAL A 58 -5.49 -17.44 -7.44
CA VAL A 58 -6.45 -17.37 -8.55
C VAL A 58 -5.81 -17.69 -9.89
N TYR A 59 -4.57 -17.24 -10.13
CA TYR A 59 -3.87 -17.64 -11.35
C TYR A 59 -3.68 -19.15 -11.42
N GLU A 60 -3.23 -19.79 -10.33
CA GLU A 60 -3.10 -21.25 -10.28
C GLU A 60 -4.44 -21.94 -10.52
N PHE A 61 -5.52 -21.49 -9.88
CA PHE A 61 -6.87 -22.04 -10.09
C PHE A 61 -7.34 -21.93 -11.55
N LEU A 62 -7.13 -20.78 -12.19
CA LEU A 62 -7.53 -20.54 -13.58
C LEU A 62 -6.64 -21.25 -14.60
N ALA A 63 -5.32 -21.36 -14.32
CA ALA A 63 -4.35 -21.94 -15.23
C ALA A 63 -4.27 -23.47 -15.16
N THR A 64 -4.50 -24.06 -13.98
CA THR A 64 -4.32 -25.50 -13.75
C THR A 64 -5.60 -26.26 -13.40
N GLY A 65 -6.72 -25.56 -13.14
CA GLY A 65 -7.98 -26.19 -12.74
C GLY A 65 -7.95 -26.87 -11.36
N GLY A 66 -6.81 -26.85 -10.66
CA GLY A 66 -6.64 -27.44 -9.33
C GLY A 66 -6.73 -26.41 -8.21
N LEU A 67 -7.50 -26.70 -7.15
CA LEU A 67 -7.42 -25.99 -5.88
C LEU A 67 -6.23 -26.58 -5.10
N VAL A 68 -5.13 -25.82 -4.94
CA VAL A 68 -4.00 -26.27 -4.12
C VAL A 68 -4.47 -26.45 -2.67
N GLN A 69 -4.24 -27.64 -2.10
CA GLN A 69 -4.77 -28.12 -0.81
C GLN A 69 -4.36 -27.35 0.45
N LYS A 70 -3.68 -26.19 0.36
CA LYS A 70 -3.27 -25.39 1.54
C LYS A 70 -3.74 -23.94 1.55
N LEU A 71 -4.60 -23.53 0.62
CA LEU A 71 -5.19 -22.20 0.64
C LEU A 71 -6.71 -22.34 0.75
N HIS A 72 -7.18 -22.25 2.00
CA HIS A 72 -8.58 -22.21 2.38
C HIS A 72 -9.40 -21.30 1.45
N SER A 73 -10.68 -21.65 1.26
CA SER A 73 -11.74 -20.85 0.64
C SER A 73 -11.78 -19.39 1.13
N SER A 74 -11.25 -19.13 2.33
CA SER A 74 -11.11 -17.81 2.94
C SER A 74 -10.15 -16.87 2.20
N ALA A 75 -9.05 -17.37 1.62
CA ALA A 75 -8.08 -16.53 0.89
C ALA A 75 -8.68 -15.94 -0.39
N LEU A 76 -9.48 -16.75 -1.11
CA LEU A 76 -10.22 -16.32 -2.30
C LEU A 76 -11.29 -15.27 -1.93
N ALA A 77 -12.07 -15.53 -0.87
CA ALA A 77 -13.09 -14.60 -0.39
C ALA A 77 -12.49 -13.25 0.01
N LEU A 78 -11.40 -13.23 0.76
CA LEU A 78 -10.70 -12.01 1.17
C LEU A 78 -10.11 -11.25 -0.02
N MET A 79 -9.60 -11.96 -1.04
CA MET A 79 -9.12 -11.32 -2.25
C MET A 79 -10.26 -10.66 -3.02
N VAL A 80 -11.39 -11.34 -3.22
CA VAL A 80 -12.57 -10.76 -3.90
C VAL A 80 -13.06 -9.53 -3.14
N ILE A 81 -13.19 -9.60 -1.82
CA ILE A 81 -13.54 -8.45 -0.98
C ILE A 81 -12.51 -7.32 -1.16
N GLY A 82 -11.22 -7.63 -1.14
CA GLY A 82 -10.15 -6.66 -1.35
C GLY A 82 -10.22 -5.97 -2.71
N LEU A 83 -10.49 -6.72 -3.78
CA LEU A 83 -10.68 -6.19 -5.13
C LEU A 83 -11.95 -5.34 -5.24
N LEU A 84 -13.06 -5.76 -4.62
CA LEU A 84 -14.29 -4.98 -4.56
C LEU A 84 -14.06 -3.65 -3.82
N VAL A 85 -13.40 -3.70 -2.66
CA VAL A 85 -13.02 -2.48 -1.92
C VAL A 85 -12.10 -1.59 -2.76
N ALA A 86 -11.15 -2.17 -3.50
CA ALA A 86 -10.28 -1.43 -4.40
C ALA A 86 -11.04 -0.81 -5.58
N PHE A 87 -12.05 -1.48 -6.11
CA PHE A 87 -12.92 -0.95 -7.15
C PHE A 87 -13.84 0.16 -6.62
N LEU A 88 -14.28 0.11 -5.36
CA LEU A 88 -15.09 1.18 -4.78
C LEU A 88 -14.23 2.39 -4.40
N PHE A 89 -13.22 2.19 -3.56
CA PHE A 89 -12.47 3.27 -2.89
C PHE A 89 -11.02 3.42 -3.39
N GLY A 90 -10.57 2.62 -4.34
CA GLY A 90 -9.16 2.55 -4.71
C GLY A 90 -8.32 1.80 -3.66
N PRO A 91 -6.98 1.87 -3.73
CA PRO A 91 -6.03 1.12 -2.90
C PRO A 91 -5.94 1.58 -1.44
N ILE A 92 -7.08 1.72 -0.76
CA ILE A 92 -7.14 2.15 0.64
C ILE A 92 -6.33 1.24 1.56
N PHE A 93 -6.20 -0.04 1.21
CA PHE A 93 -5.32 -1.00 1.90
C PHE A 93 -3.88 -0.47 1.99
N CYS A 94 -3.30 0.01 0.90
CA CYS A 94 -1.93 0.55 0.88
C CYS A 94 -1.79 1.82 1.73
N GLY A 95 -2.85 2.63 1.85
CA GLY A 95 -2.87 3.88 2.60
C GLY A 95 -3.10 3.73 4.12
N TYR A 96 -3.92 2.75 4.52
CA TYR A 96 -4.43 2.60 5.89
C TYR A 96 -4.01 1.29 6.57
N PHE A 97 -3.99 0.17 5.85
CA PHE A 97 -3.91 -1.16 6.46
C PHE A 97 -2.55 -1.85 6.29
N CYS A 98 -1.82 -1.56 5.22
CA CYS A 98 -0.55 -2.22 4.89
C CYS A 98 0.55 -1.93 5.94
N PRO A 99 1.01 -2.94 6.71
CA PRO A 99 2.00 -2.72 7.76
C PRO A 99 3.39 -2.33 7.23
N LEU A 100 3.84 -2.91 6.11
CA LEU A 100 5.09 -2.51 5.45
C LEU A 100 5.01 -1.05 4.94
N GLY A 101 3.84 -0.62 4.48
CA GLY A 101 3.61 0.77 4.11
C GLY A 101 3.71 1.71 5.32
N THR A 102 3.12 1.30 6.45
CA THR A 102 3.22 2.01 7.73
C THR A 102 4.67 2.11 8.23
N TRP A 103 5.43 1.01 8.17
CA TRP A 103 6.85 0.97 8.51
C TRP A 103 7.64 1.99 7.70
N GLN A 104 7.51 1.97 6.37
CA GLN A 104 8.18 2.92 5.50
C GLN A 104 7.75 4.38 5.76
N GLU A 105 6.49 4.64 6.14
CA GLU A 105 6.03 5.98 6.52
C GLU A 105 6.64 6.45 7.84
N TRP A 106 6.84 5.56 8.82
CA TRP A 106 7.51 5.91 10.07
C TRP A 106 8.98 6.27 9.84
N ILE A 107 9.69 5.45 9.06
CA ILE A 107 11.06 5.75 8.65
C ILE A 107 11.11 7.03 7.81
N GLY A 108 10.12 7.24 6.93
CA GLY A 108 9.96 8.47 6.16
C GLY A 108 9.75 9.72 7.00
N LYS A 109 9.00 9.62 8.11
CA LYS A 109 8.86 10.72 9.08
C LYS A 109 10.20 11.07 9.74
N LEU A 110 11.00 10.06 10.06
CA LEU A 110 12.38 10.26 10.55
C LEU A 110 13.25 10.91 9.47
N GLY A 111 13.22 10.39 8.24
CA GLY A 111 13.91 10.95 7.07
C GLY A 111 13.54 12.42 6.80
N ARG A 112 12.27 12.78 6.93
CA ARG A 112 11.79 14.16 6.80
C ARG A 112 12.35 15.07 7.89
N LYS A 113 12.53 14.57 9.11
CA LYS A 113 13.16 15.32 10.20
C LYS A 113 14.66 15.54 9.95
N LEU A 114 15.34 14.53 9.41
CA LEU A 114 16.78 14.56 9.12
C LEU A 114 17.12 15.40 7.88
N PHE A 115 16.47 15.14 6.74
CA PHE A 115 16.78 15.73 5.44
C PHE A 115 15.89 16.94 5.05
N LYS A 116 14.88 17.27 5.88
CA LYS A 116 14.01 18.45 5.76
C LYS A 116 13.48 18.65 4.33
N LYS A 117 13.90 19.75 3.67
CA LYS A 117 13.43 20.14 2.33
C LYS A 117 13.92 19.22 1.20
N LYS A 118 14.97 18.42 1.43
CA LYS A 118 15.52 17.48 0.44
C LYS A 118 14.78 16.14 0.42
N TYR A 119 14.12 15.78 1.52
CA TYR A 119 13.37 14.54 1.63
C TYR A 119 12.28 14.41 0.55
N ASN A 120 12.15 13.22 -0.03
CA ASN A 120 11.21 12.89 -1.11
C ASN A 120 11.36 13.77 -2.38
N ARG A 121 12.49 14.46 -2.55
CA ARG A 121 12.84 15.28 -3.72
C ARG A 121 14.19 14.93 -4.35
N LEU A 122 14.90 13.95 -3.80
CA LEU A 122 16.22 13.51 -4.30
C LEU A 122 16.14 12.86 -5.67
N VAL A 123 15.06 12.10 -5.94
CA VAL A 123 14.83 11.49 -7.25
C VAL A 123 14.23 12.54 -8.19
N PRO A 124 14.89 12.87 -9.33
CA PRO A 124 14.34 13.81 -10.30
C PRO A 124 12.97 13.34 -10.83
N ARG A 125 12.07 14.27 -11.13
CA ARG A 125 10.69 13.96 -11.57
C ARG A 125 10.64 13.05 -12.81
N ALA A 126 11.59 13.21 -13.74
CA ALA A 126 11.67 12.37 -14.93
C ALA A 126 11.99 10.90 -14.55
N ALA A 127 13.03 10.68 -13.74
CA ALA A 127 13.40 9.34 -13.26
C ALA A 127 12.26 8.72 -12.43
N ASP A 128 11.66 9.50 -11.52
CA ASP A 128 10.53 9.06 -10.71
C ASP A 128 9.36 8.57 -11.57
N LYS A 129 9.04 9.25 -12.68
CA LYS A 129 7.98 8.83 -13.61
C LYS A 129 8.25 7.43 -14.19
N TYR A 130 9.47 7.13 -14.62
CA TYR A 130 9.81 5.82 -15.19
C TYR A 130 9.91 4.74 -14.11
N LEU A 131 10.55 5.03 -12.97
CA LEU A 131 10.72 4.07 -11.87
C LEU A 131 9.38 3.59 -11.31
N ARG A 132 8.34 4.43 -11.35
CA ARG A 132 6.96 4.06 -10.96
C ARG A 132 6.35 2.93 -11.79
N TYR A 133 6.87 2.66 -12.99
CA TYR A 133 6.39 1.55 -13.82
C TYR A 133 7.13 0.23 -13.54
N LEU A 134 8.27 0.26 -12.84
CA LEU A 134 9.01 -0.96 -12.48
C LEU A 134 8.15 -1.96 -11.70
N ARG A 135 7.23 -1.50 -10.86
CA ARG A 135 6.33 -2.39 -10.10
C ARG A 135 5.42 -3.24 -11.00
N TYR A 136 5.14 -2.80 -12.22
CA TYR A 136 4.38 -3.60 -13.20
C TYR A 136 5.26 -4.64 -13.87
N ILE A 137 6.55 -4.34 -14.07
CA ILE A 137 7.54 -5.32 -14.51
C ILE A 137 7.68 -6.40 -13.42
N VAL A 138 7.80 -6.00 -12.16
CA VAL A 138 7.83 -6.95 -11.02
C VAL A 138 6.54 -7.77 -10.98
N LEU A 139 5.37 -7.15 -11.12
CA LEU A 139 4.09 -7.87 -11.18
C LEU A 139 4.08 -8.91 -12.32
N GLY A 140 4.48 -8.53 -13.53
CA GLY A 140 4.57 -9.44 -14.68
C GLY A 140 5.55 -10.59 -14.43
N ALA A 141 6.71 -10.31 -13.84
CA ALA A 141 7.70 -11.31 -13.48
C ALA A 141 7.16 -12.29 -12.42
N VAL A 142 6.47 -11.80 -11.38
CA VAL A 142 5.87 -12.66 -10.36
C VAL A 142 4.80 -13.56 -10.97
N VAL A 143 3.89 -13.01 -11.79
CA VAL A 143 2.86 -13.81 -12.47
C VAL A 143 3.48 -14.87 -13.37
N TYR A 144 4.50 -14.51 -14.16
CA TYR A 144 5.20 -15.45 -15.04
C TYR A 144 5.91 -16.55 -14.26
N GLN A 145 6.68 -16.20 -13.22
CA GLN A 145 7.42 -17.20 -12.43
C GLN A 145 6.49 -18.14 -11.68
N THR A 146 5.41 -17.61 -11.10
CA THR A 146 4.36 -18.43 -10.50
C THR A 146 3.73 -19.36 -11.53
N ALA A 147 3.46 -18.88 -12.75
CA ALA A 147 2.89 -19.70 -13.81
C ALA A 147 3.77 -20.89 -14.22
N VAL A 148 5.09 -20.67 -14.28
CA VAL A 148 6.04 -21.69 -14.72
C VAL A 148 6.38 -22.67 -13.58
N THR A 149 6.50 -22.18 -12.34
CA THR A 149 7.05 -22.97 -11.22
C THR A 149 5.98 -23.52 -10.27
N ALA A 150 4.74 -23.05 -10.35
CA ALA A 150 3.67 -23.32 -9.37
C ALA A 150 4.12 -23.07 -7.91
N LYS A 151 5.07 -22.13 -7.73
CA LYS A 151 5.63 -21.73 -6.43
C LYS A 151 5.59 -20.22 -6.30
N LEU A 152 5.42 -19.75 -5.06
CA LEU A 152 5.49 -18.34 -4.73
C LEU A 152 6.95 -17.90 -4.53
N VAL A 153 7.74 -17.88 -5.61
CA VAL A 153 9.16 -17.45 -5.61
C VAL A 153 9.32 -16.02 -5.07
N PHE A 154 8.27 -15.20 -5.15
CA PHE A 154 8.26 -13.85 -4.62
C PHE A 154 8.48 -13.76 -3.10
N ALA A 155 8.18 -14.82 -2.34
CA ALA A 155 8.38 -14.82 -0.88
C ALA A 155 9.85 -14.57 -0.51
N ASP A 156 10.80 -15.05 -1.31
CA ASP A 156 12.25 -14.91 -1.09
C ASP A 156 12.78 -13.49 -1.34
N VAL A 157 11.94 -12.61 -1.90
CA VAL A 157 12.28 -11.20 -2.17
C VAL A 157 11.29 -10.23 -1.55
N ASP A 158 10.33 -10.71 -0.75
CA ASP A 158 9.29 -9.88 -0.16
C ASP A 158 9.74 -9.26 1.17
N PRO A 159 9.99 -7.93 1.23
CA PRO A 159 10.33 -7.26 2.48
C PRO A 159 9.18 -7.25 3.48
N TYR A 160 7.92 -7.46 3.06
CA TYR A 160 6.82 -7.62 4.01
C TYR A 160 6.98 -8.93 4.79
N TYR A 161 7.26 -10.04 4.09
CA TYR A 161 7.52 -11.34 4.73
C TYR A 161 8.74 -11.26 5.66
N ALA A 162 9.84 -10.67 5.18
CA ALA A 162 11.04 -10.48 5.99
C ALA A 162 10.78 -9.59 7.22
N LEU A 163 9.99 -8.52 7.12
CA LEU A 163 9.74 -7.60 8.23
C LEU A 163 9.10 -8.28 9.45
N PHE A 164 8.26 -9.30 9.22
CA PHE A 164 7.57 -10.00 10.29
C PHE A 164 8.21 -11.33 10.70
N ASN A 165 9.10 -11.89 9.87
CA ASN A 165 9.76 -13.17 10.15
C ASN A 165 11.29 -13.05 10.25
N PHE A 166 11.89 -11.86 10.30
CA PHE A 166 13.36 -11.70 10.29
C PHE A 166 14.10 -12.44 11.42
N TYR A 167 13.40 -12.79 12.51
CA TYR A 167 13.93 -13.55 13.64
C TYR A 167 13.75 -15.08 13.48
N THR A 168 13.06 -15.53 12.43
CA THR A 168 12.96 -16.96 12.09
C THR A 168 14.08 -17.35 11.13
N GLY A 169 14.56 -18.59 11.23
CA GLY A 169 15.54 -19.14 10.29
C GLY A 169 14.97 -19.44 8.90
N GLU A 170 13.69 -19.17 8.66
CA GLU A 170 12.97 -19.51 7.43
C GLU A 170 13.09 -18.44 6.33
N VAL A 171 13.57 -17.24 6.68
CA VAL A 171 13.61 -16.10 5.74
C VAL A 171 14.86 -16.17 4.87
N ALA A 172 14.66 -16.10 3.56
CA ALA A 172 15.77 -16.00 2.60
C ALA A 172 16.64 -14.76 2.88
N PHE A 173 17.96 -14.93 2.83
CA PHE A 173 18.92 -13.85 3.04
C PHE A 173 18.68 -12.66 2.10
N THR A 174 18.23 -12.92 0.87
CA THR A 174 17.83 -11.92 -0.13
C THR A 174 16.69 -11.02 0.36
N ALA A 175 15.66 -11.57 1.01
CA ALA A 175 14.53 -10.79 1.52
C ALA A 175 14.96 -9.85 2.65
N ILE A 176 15.89 -10.29 3.50
CA ILE A 176 16.48 -9.47 4.58
C ILE A 176 17.28 -8.30 3.99
N LEU A 177 18.14 -8.57 3.00
CA LEU A 177 18.88 -7.51 2.31
C LEU A 177 17.94 -6.48 1.66
N ILE A 178 16.88 -6.94 1.01
CA ILE A 178 15.88 -6.05 0.41
C ILE A 178 15.15 -5.23 1.49
N LEU A 179 14.78 -5.84 2.62
CA LEU A 179 14.16 -5.13 3.74
C LEU A 179 15.07 -4.02 4.29
N ILE A 180 16.37 -4.31 4.49
CA ILE A 180 17.35 -3.33 4.94
C ILE A 180 17.46 -2.21 3.91
N ALA A 181 17.62 -2.54 2.63
CA ALA A 181 17.71 -1.55 1.55
C ALA A 181 16.46 -0.67 1.48
N VAL A 182 15.26 -1.24 1.54
CA VAL A 182 13.98 -0.51 1.55
C VAL A 182 13.86 0.39 2.77
N THR A 183 14.27 -0.09 3.94
CA THR A 183 14.26 0.68 5.19
C THR A 183 15.20 1.88 5.08
N LEU A 184 16.44 1.68 4.63
CA LEU A 184 17.40 2.77 4.44
C LEU A 184 16.93 3.78 3.37
N LEU A 185 16.44 3.30 2.22
CA LEU A 185 15.90 4.15 1.17
C LEU A 185 14.68 4.95 1.63
N SER A 186 13.90 4.44 2.59
CA SER A 186 12.75 5.14 3.17
C SER A 186 13.14 6.41 3.94
N LEU A 187 14.41 6.55 4.34
CA LEU A 187 14.92 7.80 4.92
C LEU A 187 15.06 8.92 3.88
N LEU A 188 15.14 8.57 2.59
CA LEU A 188 15.41 9.50 1.50
C LEU A 188 14.17 9.74 0.62
N VAL A 189 13.41 8.67 0.35
CA VAL A 189 12.23 8.64 -0.50
C VAL A 189 11.06 8.08 0.31
N GLU A 190 9.88 8.68 0.18
CA GLU A 190 8.71 8.16 0.89
C GLU A 190 8.21 6.86 0.22
N ARG A 191 8.12 5.78 1.01
CA ARG A 191 7.56 4.47 0.59
C ARG A 191 8.17 3.90 -0.71
N PRO A 192 9.51 3.77 -0.82
CA PRO A 192 10.20 3.38 -2.06
C PRO A 192 9.74 2.02 -2.61
N TRP A 193 9.48 1.03 -1.74
CA TRP A 193 8.99 -0.28 -2.17
C TRP A 193 7.61 -0.17 -2.81
N CYS A 194 6.67 0.51 -2.13
CA CYS A 194 5.31 0.70 -2.65
C CYS A 194 5.28 1.49 -3.96
N LYS A 195 6.22 2.42 -4.11
CA LYS A 195 6.31 3.30 -5.27
C LYS A 195 6.88 2.60 -6.51
N TYR A 196 7.90 1.77 -6.33
CA TYR A 196 8.70 1.25 -7.44
C TYR A 196 8.68 -0.27 -7.62
N PHE A 197 8.41 -1.07 -6.59
CA PHE A 197 8.61 -2.54 -6.70
C PHE A 197 7.42 -3.39 -6.27
N CYS A 198 6.51 -2.86 -5.45
CA CYS A 198 5.41 -3.65 -4.88
C CYS A 198 4.42 -4.16 -5.96
N PRO A 199 4.35 -5.47 -6.24
CA PRO A 199 3.45 -6.03 -7.25
C PRO A 199 1.98 -5.89 -6.84
N TYR A 200 1.68 -6.01 -5.54
CA TYR A 200 0.33 -5.78 -5.04
C TYR A 200 -0.14 -4.33 -5.23
N GLY A 201 0.75 -3.36 -4.97
CA GLY A 201 0.47 -1.95 -5.25
C GLY A 201 0.31 -1.66 -6.74
N ALA A 202 0.97 -2.42 -7.62
CA ALA A 202 0.79 -2.35 -9.06
C ALA A 202 -0.62 -2.81 -9.47
N LEU A 203 -1.05 -3.98 -8.97
CA LEU A 203 -2.37 -4.55 -9.20
C LEU A 203 -3.48 -3.62 -8.73
N LEU A 204 -3.47 -3.22 -7.45
CA LEU A 204 -4.46 -2.29 -6.91
C LEU A 204 -4.43 -0.94 -7.64
N GLY A 205 -3.24 -0.53 -8.08
CA GLY A 205 -3.06 0.69 -8.88
C GLY A 205 -3.80 0.69 -10.22
N LEU A 206 -4.20 -0.47 -10.76
CA LEU A 206 -5.06 -0.52 -11.95
C LEU A 206 -6.49 -0.05 -11.63
N PHE A 207 -7.01 -0.42 -10.46
CA PHE A 207 -8.33 0.02 -10.00
C PHE A 207 -8.40 1.53 -9.72
N ASN A 208 -7.26 2.18 -9.46
CA ASN A 208 -7.22 3.65 -9.35
C ASN A 208 -7.75 4.38 -10.59
N LEU A 209 -7.62 3.77 -11.76
CA LEU A 209 -8.05 4.38 -13.01
C LEU A 209 -9.58 4.44 -13.12
N ILE A 210 -10.29 3.52 -12.47
CA ILE A 210 -11.73 3.28 -12.69
C ILE A 210 -12.60 3.32 -11.42
N HIS A 211 -12.02 3.39 -10.21
CA HIS A 211 -12.79 3.29 -8.98
C HIS A 211 -13.90 4.35 -8.84
N ILE A 212 -14.94 4.01 -8.10
CA ILE A 212 -16.18 4.81 -8.02
C ILE A 212 -15.98 6.10 -7.21
N PHE A 213 -15.22 6.06 -6.13
CA PHE A 213 -15.05 7.18 -5.18
C PHE A 213 -13.63 7.77 -5.20
N PRO A 214 -13.20 8.44 -6.28
CA PRO A 214 -11.90 9.08 -6.30
C PRO A 214 -11.81 10.32 -5.41
N VAL A 215 -10.57 10.65 -5.06
CA VAL A 215 -10.24 12.00 -4.61
C VAL A 215 -10.47 12.95 -5.79
N ARG A 216 -11.32 13.94 -5.58
CA ARG A 216 -11.70 14.96 -6.55
C ARG A 216 -11.29 16.34 -6.06
N ARG A 217 -11.01 17.22 -7.01
CA ARG A 217 -10.72 18.63 -6.76
C ARG A 217 -11.74 19.47 -7.51
N ARG A 218 -12.49 20.29 -6.77
CA ARG A 218 -13.38 21.28 -7.35
C ARG A 218 -12.57 22.46 -7.86
N GLU A 219 -12.69 22.77 -9.15
CA GLU A 219 -12.03 23.93 -9.76
C GLU A 219 -12.54 25.23 -9.14
N SER A 220 -13.85 25.34 -8.93
CA SER A 220 -14.53 26.55 -8.48
C SER A 220 -14.02 27.10 -7.15
N THR A 221 -13.55 26.24 -6.25
CA THR A 221 -13.03 26.61 -4.93
C THR A 221 -11.50 26.54 -4.86
N CYS A 222 -10.82 26.12 -5.92
CA CYS A 222 -9.38 25.91 -5.90
C CYS A 222 -8.60 27.22 -6.07
N ILE A 223 -7.74 27.54 -5.09
CA ILE A 223 -6.82 28.69 -5.14
C ILE A 223 -5.43 28.35 -5.72
N HIS A 224 -5.29 27.22 -6.42
CA HIS A 224 -4.04 26.75 -7.07
C HIS A 224 -2.76 26.75 -6.21
N CYS A 225 -2.86 26.66 -4.88
CA CYS A 225 -1.70 26.73 -3.97
C CYS A 225 -0.77 25.49 -3.96
N LYS A 226 -1.15 24.40 -4.66
CA LYS A 226 -0.40 23.12 -4.78
C LYS A 226 -0.02 22.43 -3.45
N LYS A 227 -0.63 22.80 -2.33
CA LYS A 227 -0.40 22.14 -1.02
C LYS A 227 -0.82 20.66 -1.02
N CYS A 228 -1.83 20.29 -1.79
CA CYS A 228 -2.25 18.90 -1.97
C CYS A 228 -1.17 18.03 -2.64
N ASP A 229 -0.48 18.56 -3.66
CA ASP A 229 0.64 17.86 -4.32
C ASP A 229 1.80 17.65 -3.35
N ALA A 230 2.15 18.71 -2.60
CA ALA A 230 3.25 18.66 -1.63
C ALA A 230 2.96 17.73 -0.44
N ALA A 231 1.70 17.52 -0.09
CA ALA A 231 1.30 16.61 0.97
C ALA A 231 1.25 15.15 0.51
N CYS A 232 1.21 14.88 -0.80
CA CYS A 232 1.06 13.53 -1.29
C CYS A 232 2.34 12.70 -1.06
N PRO A 233 2.29 11.61 -0.27
CA PRO A 233 3.47 10.77 -0.04
C PRO A 233 4.03 10.15 -1.33
N MET A 234 3.14 9.89 -2.31
CA MET A 234 3.49 9.25 -3.58
C MET A 234 3.94 10.24 -4.66
N ASN A 235 4.11 11.53 -4.34
CA ASN A 235 4.48 12.59 -5.29
C ASN A 235 3.60 12.61 -6.56
N ILE A 236 2.30 12.34 -6.44
CA ILE A 236 1.37 12.49 -7.58
C ILE A 236 0.79 13.89 -7.61
N THR A 237 0.42 14.35 -8.80
CA THR A 237 -0.29 15.63 -8.97
C THR A 237 -1.76 15.46 -8.64
N VAL A 238 -2.24 16.22 -7.66
CA VAL A 238 -3.64 16.31 -7.20
C VAL A 238 -4.25 17.66 -7.60
N SER A 239 -3.42 18.69 -7.80
CA SER A 239 -3.83 20.06 -8.12
C SER A 239 -4.38 20.26 -9.53
N THR A 240 -4.32 19.23 -10.39
CA THR A 240 -4.74 19.28 -11.80
C THR A 240 -5.82 18.25 -12.09
N GLY A 241 -6.75 18.60 -12.97
CA GLY A 241 -7.88 17.74 -13.31
C GLY A 241 -8.96 17.73 -12.24
N ASP A 242 -10.06 17.02 -12.54
CA ASP A 242 -11.25 16.91 -11.70
C ASP A 242 -11.16 15.71 -10.74
N ALA A 243 -10.65 14.56 -11.20
CA ALA A 243 -10.44 13.35 -10.40
C ALA A 243 -8.98 12.88 -10.43
N VAL A 244 -8.47 12.43 -9.28
CA VAL A 244 -7.16 11.80 -9.16
C VAL A 244 -7.23 10.37 -9.68
N ARG A 245 -6.89 10.18 -10.96
CA ARG A 245 -6.81 8.87 -11.64
C ARG A 245 -5.38 8.37 -11.79
N SER A 246 -4.54 8.64 -10.80
CA SER A 246 -3.15 8.17 -10.83
C SER A 246 -3.06 6.73 -10.35
N HIS A 247 -2.41 5.87 -11.13
CA HIS A 247 -2.13 4.49 -10.72
C HIS A 247 -1.33 4.38 -9.42
N GLN A 248 -0.61 5.44 -9.03
CA GLN A 248 0.20 5.53 -7.81
C GLN A 248 -0.57 6.05 -6.59
N CYS A 249 -1.85 6.45 -6.73
CA CYS A 249 -2.64 6.88 -5.59
C CYS A 249 -2.84 5.72 -4.60
N ILE A 250 -2.63 5.95 -3.31
CA ILE A 250 -2.87 4.93 -2.27
C ILE A 250 -4.10 5.25 -1.41
N THR A 251 -4.96 6.16 -1.89
CA THR A 251 -6.15 6.65 -1.19
C THR A 251 -5.88 6.94 0.30
N CYS A 252 -4.77 7.63 0.60
CA CYS A 252 -4.37 7.93 1.98
C CYS A 252 -5.03 9.19 2.56
N HIS A 253 -5.73 9.95 1.72
CA HIS A 253 -6.48 11.16 2.08
C HIS A 253 -5.70 12.33 2.69
N GLU A 254 -4.37 12.29 2.79
CA GLU A 254 -3.57 13.42 3.30
C GLU A 254 -3.77 14.72 2.49
N CYS A 255 -4.17 14.62 1.22
CA CYS A 255 -4.41 15.77 0.34
C CYS A 255 -5.77 16.45 0.55
N LEU A 256 -6.71 15.86 1.29
CA LEU A 256 -8.08 16.37 1.43
C LEU A 256 -8.14 17.75 2.12
N SER A 257 -9.27 18.42 1.92
CA SER A 257 -9.68 19.64 2.63
C SER A 257 -9.69 19.40 4.14
N GLY A 258 -9.18 20.37 4.89
CA GLY A 258 -9.02 20.26 6.34
C GLY A 258 -7.73 19.53 6.77
N LEU A 259 -7.06 18.77 5.89
CA LEU A 259 -5.75 18.17 6.18
C LEU A 259 -4.61 18.99 5.57
N ALA A 260 -4.48 18.95 4.24
CA ALA A 260 -3.46 19.69 3.49
C ALA A 260 -4.04 20.84 2.68
N CYS A 261 -5.22 20.65 2.06
CA CYS A 261 -5.88 21.73 1.33
C CYS A 261 -6.46 22.73 2.34
N PRO A 262 -6.10 24.04 2.24
CA PRO A 262 -6.52 25.06 3.21
C PRO A 262 -7.95 25.55 2.98
N VAL A 263 -8.52 25.32 1.79
CA VAL A 263 -9.88 25.71 1.45
C VAL A 263 -10.79 24.50 1.69
N GLU A 264 -11.89 24.73 2.41
CA GLU A 264 -12.87 23.69 2.71
C GLU A 264 -13.56 23.21 1.41
N ASP A 265 -14.06 21.97 1.45
CA ASP A 265 -14.81 21.31 0.36
C ASP A 265 -14.19 21.42 -1.06
N THR A 266 -12.88 21.62 -1.13
CA THR A 266 -12.14 21.79 -2.40
C THR A 266 -11.57 20.47 -2.89
N VAL A 267 -10.83 19.78 -2.03
CA VAL A 267 -10.34 18.42 -2.27
C VAL A 267 -11.13 17.46 -1.40
N ILE A 268 -11.96 16.61 -2.01
CA ILE A 268 -12.93 15.73 -1.35
C ILE A 268 -12.93 14.34 -1.97
N VAL A 269 -13.56 13.37 -1.32
CA VAL A 269 -13.88 12.07 -1.93
C VAL A 269 -15.32 12.11 -2.42
N ALA A 270 -15.55 11.86 -3.71
CA ALA A 270 -16.91 11.89 -4.27
C ALA A 270 -17.05 10.98 -5.50
N ALA A 271 -18.22 10.35 -5.64
CA ALA A 271 -18.60 9.58 -6.82
C ALA A 271 -19.11 10.46 -7.96
N GLY A 272 -19.24 9.87 -9.16
CA GLY A 272 -19.73 10.56 -10.36
C GLY A 272 -18.69 11.50 -10.97
N LYS A 273 -19.09 12.39 -11.90
CA LYS A 273 -18.25 13.52 -12.36
C LYS A 273 -18.30 14.62 -11.30
N GLY A 274 -17.19 15.35 -11.08
CA GLY A 274 -17.18 16.46 -10.14
C GLY A 274 -18.14 17.52 -10.69
N GLY A 275 -19.32 17.61 -10.08
CA GLY A 275 -20.34 18.54 -10.51
C GLY A 275 -19.73 19.95 -10.53
N LYS A 276 -19.92 20.65 -11.65
CA LYS A 276 -19.99 22.12 -11.62
C LYS A 276 -21.04 22.43 -10.55
N GLN A 277 -20.60 22.93 -9.41
CA GLN A 277 -21.53 23.56 -8.49
C GLN A 277 -21.98 24.83 -9.21
N ALA A 278 -23.29 24.92 -9.46
CA ALA A 278 -23.95 26.13 -9.92
C ALA A 278 -23.66 27.30 -8.98
#